data_AF-A0A443ST15-F1
#
_entry.id   AF-A0A443ST15-F1
#
_cell.length_a   1.000
_cell.length_b   1.000
_cell.length_c   1.000
_cell.angle_alpha   90.00
_cell.angle_beta   90.00
_cell.angle_gamma   90.00
#
_symmetry.space_group_name_H-M   'P 1'
#
loop_
_entity.id
_entity.type
_entity.pdbx_description
1 polymer ?
#
loop_
_entity_poly.entity_id
_entity_poly.type
_entity_poly.pdbx_seq_one_letter_code
_entity_poly.pdbx_strand_id
1 'polypeptide(L)'
;SFAAEAVKEITAKNFASAIELLSSAIGLYTKDYRFFVNRSYCYENVQKYFLALKDAKRAIKLNAEKSKCYFRKGKALLGLRMFSEAETAFLKVIELEDGHNAVATAQLLDVRVQAIVSLGFQNDVAMLKASQFKCVADIYANRDSICSDEMTENETNDMDFNSGNSTIKIINSLNVTNPFGWKALFVTNVSLVITADKISTLFSKYGNIIKCTKLDGAQLNTDCSSFLIHYDNPDSPKNAMAELQGAIVNGINKNGEDGFQIWYRPSEDQKSGQFHKRLDGKECYYWRTTGCTLKHCKRVHSPGNSGVDLQPWMKHDKRNRNNAH
;
A
#
# COMPACT_ATOMS: atom_id res chain seq x y z
N SER A 1 32.19 -23.04 9.29
CA SER A 1 32.39 -21.58 9.18
C SER A 1 31.02 -20.96 9.03
N PHE A 2 30.77 -19.79 9.62
CA PHE A 2 29.44 -19.16 9.61
C PHE A 2 28.83 -19.05 8.20
N ALA A 3 29.68 -18.83 7.18
CA ALA A 3 29.27 -18.82 5.78
C ALA A 3 28.70 -20.16 5.29
N ALA A 4 29.39 -21.28 5.58
CA ALA A 4 28.99 -22.61 5.14
C ALA A 4 27.74 -23.10 5.90
N GLU A 5 27.68 -22.84 7.21
CA GLU A 5 26.51 -23.16 8.03
C GLU A 5 25.29 -22.34 7.61
N ALA A 6 25.45 -21.05 7.32
CA ALA A 6 24.36 -20.22 6.81
C ALA A 6 23.81 -20.78 5.48
N VAL A 7 24.66 -21.25 4.57
CA VAL A 7 24.20 -21.87 3.31
C VAL A 7 23.41 -23.15 3.59
N LYS A 8 23.85 -23.98 4.55
CA LYS A 8 23.13 -25.18 4.97
C LYS A 8 21.73 -24.83 5.51
N GLU A 9 21.63 -23.84 6.39
CA GLU A 9 20.35 -23.39 6.94
C GLU A 9 19.43 -22.78 5.86
N ILE A 10 19.99 -22.05 4.88
CA ILE A 10 19.25 -21.56 3.72
C ILE A 10 18.67 -22.73 2.91
N THR A 11 19.47 -23.77 2.65
CA THR A 11 18.98 -24.96 1.91
C THR A 11 17.92 -25.73 2.69
N ALA A 12 18.00 -25.73 4.02
CA ALA A 12 17.00 -26.29 4.91
C ALA A 12 15.75 -25.40 5.07
N LYS A 13 15.72 -24.21 4.44
CA LYS A 13 14.68 -23.17 4.58
C LYS A 13 14.52 -22.64 6.01
N ASN A 14 15.52 -22.83 6.87
CA ASN A 14 15.58 -22.28 8.22
C ASN A 14 16.08 -20.83 8.18
N PHE A 15 15.28 -19.94 7.60
CA PHE A 15 15.71 -18.57 7.30
C PHE A 15 16.05 -17.75 8.55
N ALA A 16 15.39 -17.97 9.68
CA ALA A 16 15.71 -17.28 10.93
C ALA A 16 17.13 -17.61 11.45
N SER A 17 17.48 -18.90 11.48
CA SER A 17 18.82 -19.38 11.85
C SER A 17 19.88 -18.86 10.87
N ALA A 18 19.60 -18.92 9.57
CA ALA A 18 20.47 -18.38 8.54
C ALA A 18 20.74 -16.87 8.71
N ILE A 19 19.74 -16.08 9.10
CA ILE A 19 19.89 -14.63 9.34
C ILE A 19 20.88 -14.35 10.48
N GLU A 20 20.81 -15.11 11.57
CA GLU A 20 21.74 -14.96 12.69
C GLU A 20 23.17 -15.30 12.28
N LEU A 21 23.36 -16.46 11.64
CA LEU A 21 24.67 -16.89 11.14
C LEU A 21 25.28 -15.90 10.14
N LEU A 22 24.45 -15.35 9.23
CA LEU A 22 24.88 -14.33 8.27
C LEU A 22 25.21 -13.00 8.97
N SER A 23 24.51 -12.66 10.05
CA SER A 23 24.80 -11.45 10.83
C SER A 23 26.13 -11.57 11.56
N SER A 24 26.43 -12.74 12.14
CA SER A 24 27.76 -13.04 12.69
C SER A 24 28.84 -12.99 11.61
N ALA A 25 28.59 -13.58 10.43
CA ALA A 25 29.54 -13.55 9.31
C ALA A 25 29.83 -12.12 8.82
N ILE A 26 28.81 -11.25 8.75
CA ILE A 26 28.96 -9.83 8.38
C ILE A 26 29.81 -9.08 9.41
N GLY A 27 29.69 -9.42 10.70
CA GLY A 27 30.53 -8.84 11.76
C GLY A 27 32.02 -9.09 11.54
N LEU A 28 32.38 -10.26 11.00
CA LEU A 28 33.76 -10.65 10.72
C LEU A 28 34.23 -10.19 9.33
N TYR A 29 33.35 -10.17 8.34
CA TYR A 29 33.66 -9.91 6.94
C TYR A 29 32.78 -8.79 6.34
N THR A 30 32.93 -7.58 6.90
CA THR A 30 32.05 -6.42 6.61
C THR A 30 32.05 -5.92 5.16
N LYS A 31 33.06 -6.32 4.36
CA LYS A 31 33.23 -5.93 2.95
C LYS A 31 32.76 -6.98 1.95
N ASP A 32 32.40 -8.18 2.41
CA ASP A 32 31.93 -9.23 1.50
C ASP A 32 30.44 -9.04 1.18
N TYR A 33 30.15 -8.63 -0.05
CA TYR A 33 28.78 -8.39 -0.52
C TYR A 33 27.90 -9.65 -0.48
N ARG A 34 28.48 -10.85 -0.54
CA ARG A 34 27.75 -12.13 -0.65
C ARG A 34 26.89 -12.39 0.59
N PHE A 35 27.38 -12.00 1.78
CA PHE A 35 26.60 -12.17 3.01
C PHE A 35 25.38 -11.27 3.04
N PHE A 36 25.49 -10.02 2.55
CA PHE A 36 24.35 -9.12 2.40
C PHE A 36 23.34 -9.64 1.37
N VAL A 37 23.80 -10.18 0.24
CA VAL A 37 22.92 -10.80 -0.77
C VAL A 37 22.16 -12.00 -0.20
N ASN A 38 22.84 -12.87 0.54
CA ASN A 38 22.22 -14.05 1.14
C ASN A 38 21.28 -13.69 2.30
N ARG A 39 21.61 -12.66 3.09
CA ARG A 39 20.73 -12.22 4.18
C ARG A 39 19.51 -11.47 3.66
N SER A 40 19.68 -10.69 2.58
CA SER A 40 18.58 -10.10 1.82
C SER A 40 17.58 -11.15 1.32
N TYR A 41 18.08 -12.27 0.78
CA TYR A 41 17.24 -13.41 0.40
C TYR A 41 16.48 -14.00 1.60
N CYS A 42 17.14 -14.20 2.73
CA CYS A 42 16.47 -14.73 3.91
C CYS A 42 15.37 -13.77 4.40
N TYR A 43 15.66 -12.46 4.44
CA TYR A 43 14.67 -11.44 4.79
C TYR A 43 13.48 -11.38 3.83
N GLU A 44 13.70 -11.59 2.52
CA GLU A 44 12.63 -11.72 1.53
C GLU A 44 11.70 -12.90 1.87
N ASN A 45 12.23 -14.08 2.21
CA ASN A 45 11.43 -15.26 2.53
C ASN A 45 10.67 -15.13 3.86
N VAL A 46 11.17 -14.34 4.81
CA VAL A 46 10.43 -14.01 6.05
C VAL A 46 9.63 -12.72 5.94
N GLN A 47 9.40 -12.22 4.71
CA GLN A 47 8.60 -11.04 4.39
C GLN A 47 9.06 -9.72 5.05
N LYS A 48 10.31 -9.65 5.50
CA LYS A 48 10.94 -8.43 6.04
C LYS A 48 11.56 -7.61 4.91
N TYR A 49 10.75 -7.18 3.95
CA TYR A 49 11.22 -6.60 2.69
C TYR A 49 12.04 -5.31 2.83
N PHE A 50 11.77 -4.48 3.86
CA PHE A 50 12.58 -3.29 4.14
C PHE A 50 14.02 -3.64 4.53
N LEU A 51 14.20 -4.67 5.36
CA LEU A 51 15.53 -5.17 5.73
C LEU A 51 16.22 -5.83 4.53
N ALA A 52 15.46 -6.58 3.72
CA ALA A 52 15.97 -7.16 2.47
C ALA A 52 16.49 -6.07 1.53
N LEU A 53 15.76 -4.97 1.38
CA LEU A 53 16.16 -3.82 0.56
C LEU A 53 17.41 -3.12 1.11
N LYS A 54 17.50 -2.95 2.43
CA LYS A 54 18.67 -2.35 3.09
C LYS A 54 19.93 -3.16 2.78
N ASP A 55 19.87 -4.48 2.91
CA ASP A 55 20.98 -5.38 2.62
C ASP A 55 21.32 -5.42 1.13
N ALA A 56 20.33 -5.46 0.24
CA ALA A 56 20.56 -5.39 -1.20
C ALA A 56 21.26 -4.08 -1.61
N LYS A 57 20.84 -2.93 -1.06
CA LYS A 57 21.51 -1.64 -1.27
C LYS A 57 22.93 -1.64 -0.73
N ARG A 58 23.19 -2.29 0.40
CA ARG A 58 24.56 -2.43 0.95
C ARG A 58 25.43 -3.30 0.05
N ALA A 59 24.89 -4.41 -0.47
CA ALA A 59 25.61 -5.27 -1.41
C ALA A 59 25.99 -4.53 -2.70
N ILE A 60 25.08 -3.72 -3.26
CA ILE A 60 25.36 -2.87 -4.45
C ILE A 60 26.48 -1.87 -4.15
N LYS A 61 26.47 -1.24 -2.96
CA LYS A 61 27.55 -0.31 -2.56
C LYS A 61 28.92 -0.98 -2.45
N LEU A 62 28.96 -2.28 -2.14
CA LEU A 62 30.20 -3.05 -2.05
C LEU A 62 30.65 -3.58 -3.41
N ASN A 63 29.71 -3.97 -4.27
CA ASN A 63 29.98 -4.38 -5.63
C ASN A 63 28.80 -4.02 -6.55
N ALA A 64 28.99 -2.97 -7.36
CA ALA A 64 27.98 -2.41 -8.24
C ALA A 64 27.88 -3.10 -9.61
N GLU A 65 28.82 -3.99 -9.94
CA GLU A 65 28.84 -4.75 -11.20
C GLU A 65 28.11 -6.09 -11.06
N LYS A 66 27.80 -6.51 -9.83
CA LYS A 66 27.14 -7.79 -9.61
C LYS A 66 25.62 -7.73 -9.78
N SER A 67 25.15 -8.30 -10.89
CA SER A 67 23.73 -8.46 -11.25
C SER A 67 22.85 -8.99 -10.10
N LYS A 68 23.30 -10.03 -9.38
CA LYS A 68 22.58 -10.63 -8.24
C LYS A 68 22.21 -9.64 -7.13
N CYS A 69 23.00 -8.58 -6.93
CA CYS A 69 22.71 -7.54 -5.95
C CYS A 69 21.48 -6.71 -6.37
N TYR A 70 21.37 -6.37 -7.66
CA TYR A 70 20.21 -5.68 -8.22
C TYR A 70 18.98 -6.57 -8.28
N PHE A 71 19.16 -7.87 -8.57
CA PHE A 71 18.07 -8.84 -8.53
C PHE A 71 17.41 -8.89 -7.14
N ARG A 72 18.22 -8.94 -6.07
CA ARG A 72 17.71 -8.87 -4.69
C ARG A 72 17.04 -7.55 -4.37
N LYS A 73 17.56 -6.43 -4.88
CA LYS A 73 16.92 -5.11 -4.75
C LYS A 73 15.53 -5.14 -5.43
N GLY A 74 15.42 -5.68 -6.64
CA GLY A 74 14.16 -5.83 -7.37
C GLY A 74 13.12 -6.66 -6.61
N LYS A 75 13.52 -7.84 -6.10
CA LYS A 75 12.63 -8.69 -5.28
C LYS A 75 12.14 -7.99 -4.00
N ALA A 76 13.03 -7.29 -3.30
CA ALA A 76 12.67 -6.56 -2.10
C ALA A 76 11.71 -5.39 -2.40
N LEU A 77 11.93 -4.65 -3.50
CA LEU A 77 11.06 -3.56 -3.94
C LEU A 77 9.69 -4.07 -4.38
N LEU A 78 9.65 -5.21 -5.07
CA LEU A 78 8.40 -5.87 -5.46
C LEU A 78 7.57 -6.26 -4.23
N GLY A 79 8.20 -6.84 -3.20
CA GLY A 79 7.54 -7.14 -1.93
C GLY A 79 7.05 -5.89 -1.18
N LEU A 80 7.71 -4.73 -1.38
CA LEU A 80 7.27 -3.43 -0.89
C LEU A 80 6.24 -2.73 -1.79
N ARG A 81 5.80 -3.37 -2.89
CA ARG A 81 4.88 -2.81 -3.89
C ARG A 81 5.41 -1.54 -4.59
N MET A 82 6.74 -1.35 -4.61
CA MET A 82 7.42 -0.26 -5.31
C MET A 82 7.75 -0.69 -6.74
N PHE A 83 6.73 -0.79 -7.58
CA PHE A 83 6.81 -1.46 -8.88
C PHE A 83 7.75 -0.77 -9.88
N SER A 84 7.73 0.56 -9.97
CA SER A 84 8.59 1.30 -10.90
C SER A 84 10.08 1.15 -10.56
N GLU A 85 10.42 1.21 -9.27
CA GLU A 85 11.79 1.00 -8.81
C GLU A 85 12.22 -0.46 -8.91
N ALA A 86 11.30 -1.41 -8.71
CA ALA A 86 11.55 -2.83 -8.91
C ALA A 86 11.88 -3.12 -10.38
N GLU A 87 11.10 -2.57 -11.31
CA GLU A 87 11.35 -2.66 -12.75
C GLU A 87 12.73 -2.10 -13.10
N THR A 88 13.07 -0.92 -12.61
CA THR A 88 14.41 -0.32 -12.82
C THR A 88 15.53 -1.23 -12.30
N ALA A 89 15.33 -1.88 -11.14
CA ALA A 89 16.32 -2.80 -10.58
C ALA A 89 16.49 -4.07 -11.43
N PHE A 90 15.41 -4.65 -11.95
CA PHE A 90 15.49 -5.83 -12.84
C PHE A 90 16.03 -5.48 -14.23
N LEU A 91 15.70 -4.31 -14.79
CA LEU A 91 16.32 -3.83 -16.03
C LEU A 91 17.85 -3.70 -15.88
N LYS A 92 18.34 -3.26 -14.72
CA LYS A 92 19.78 -3.21 -14.45
C LYS A 92 20.42 -4.60 -14.40
N VAL A 93 19.69 -5.63 -13.98
CA VAL A 93 20.18 -7.03 -14.03
C VAL A 93 20.38 -7.46 -15.48
N ILE A 94 19.42 -7.16 -16.35
CA ILE A 94 19.47 -7.48 -17.79
C ILE A 94 20.62 -6.72 -18.46
N GLU A 95 20.79 -5.44 -18.13
CA GLU A 95 21.90 -4.61 -18.63
C GLU A 95 23.27 -5.18 -18.26
N LEU A 96 23.44 -5.67 -17.01
CA LEU A 96 24.71 -6.23 -16.52
C LEU A 96 24.99 -7.65 -17.03
N GLU A 97 24.00 -8.34 -17.60
CA GLU A 97 24.13 -9.69 -18.16
C GLU A 97 23.89 -9.68 -19.67
N ASP A 98 24.23 -8.57 -20.32
CA ASP A 98 24.22 -8.39 -21.78
C ASP A 98 22.89 -8.78 -22.44
N GLY A 99 21.76 -8.51 -21.79
CA GLY A 99 20.43 -8.84 -22.31
C GLY A 99 19.94 -10.26 -22.01
N HIS A 100 20.79 -11.13 -21.46
CA HIS A 100 20.54 -12.58 -21.35
C HIS A 100 20.20 -13.02 -19.92
N ASN A 101 19.12 -12.50 -19.33
CA ASN A 101 18.61 -13.01 -18.05
C ASN A 101 17.11 -13.30 -18.08
N ALA A 102 16.76 -14.54 -18.46
CA ALA A 102 15.36 -15.00 -18.52
C ALA A 102 14.62 -14.86 -17.17
N VAL A 103 15.32 -15.03 -16.05
CA VAL A 103 14.73 -14.89 -14.71
C VAL A 103 14.36 -13.43 -14.44
N ALA A 104 15.23 -12.48 -14.76
CA ALA A 104 14.95 -11.06 -14.62
C ALA A 104 13.85 -10.60 -15.57
N THR A 105 13.82 -11.10 -16.81
CA THR A 105 12.73 -10.84 -17.76
C THR A 105 11.38 -11.35 -17.24
N ALA A 106 11.35 -12.55 -16.66
CA ALA A 106 10.14 -13.07 -16.02
C ALA A 106 9.71 -12.22 -14.81
N GLN A 107 10.66 -11.73 -14.01
CA GLN A 107 10.35 -10.82 -12.89
C GLN A 107 9.86 -9.45 -13.38
N LEU A 108 10.31 -8.95 -14.54
CA LEU A 108 9.77 -7.72 -15.13
C LEU A 108 8.30 -7.86 -15.52
N LEU A 109 7.94 -9.00 -16.10
CA LEU A 109 6.54 -9.30 -16.39
C LEU A 109 5.72 -9.39 -15.09
N ASP A 110 6.21 -10.10 -14.07
CA ASP A 110 5.56 -10.19 -12.75
C ASP A 110 5.37 -8.81 -12.10
N VAL A 111 6.37 -7.91 -12.18
CA VAL A 111 6.23 -6.53 -11.69
C VAL A 111 5.07 -5.80 -12.39
N ARG A 112 4.94 -5.96 -13.71
CA ARG A 112 3.86 -5.33 -14.48
C ARG A 112 2.50 -5.93 -14.15
N VAL A 113 2.41 -7.25 -14.02
CA VAL A 113 1.20 -7.94 -13.57
C VAL A 113 0.77 -7.42 -12.20
N GLN A 114 1.68 -7.38 -11.23
CA GLN A 114 1.40 -6.90 -9.88
C GLN A 114 1.03 -5.40 -9.85
N ALA A 115 1.59 -4.59 -10.76
CA ALA A 115 1.19 -3.20 -10.93
C ALA A 115 -0.26 -3.09 -11.42
N ILE A 116 -0.67 -3.89 -12.40
CA ILE A 116 -2.06 -3.93 -12.89
C ILE A 116 -3.00 -4.49 -11.83
N VAL A 117 -2.64 -5.56 -11.12
CA VAL A 117 -3.41 -6.07 -9.98
C VAL A 117 -3.60 -4.99 -8.91
N SER A 118 -2.59 -4.14 -8.67
CA SER A 118 -2.73 -3.02 -7.72
C SER A 118 -3.72 -1.94 -8.16
N LEU A 119 -4.10 -1.91 -9.44
CA LEU A 119 -5.17 -1.07 -9.97
C LEU A 119 -6.57 -1.70 -9.79
N GLY A 120 -6.65 -2.97 -9.35
CA GLY A 120 -7.90 -3.67 -9.02
C GLY A 120 -8.30 -4.79 -9.98
N PHE A 121 -7.49 -5.12 -10.97
CA PHE A 121 -7.77 -6.19 -11.94
C PHE A 121 -7.50 -7.58 -11.37
N GLN A 122 -8.23 -8.58 -11.86
CA GLN A 122 -7.94 -9.99 -11.57
C GLN A 122 -6.61 -10.42 -12.20
N ASN A 123 -6.00 -11.45 -11.61
CA ASN A 123 -4.61 -11.81 -11.88
C ASN A 123 -4.39 -12.36 -13.31
N ASP A 124 -5.36 -13.11 -13.83
CA ASP A 124 -5.44 -13.63 -15.20
C ASP A 124 -5.55 -12.51 -16.24
N VAL A 125 -6.45 -11.56 -16.03
CA VAL A 125 -6.60 -10.36 -16.86
C VAL A 125 -5.33 -9.51 -16.81
N ALA A 126 -4.76 -9.33 -15.61
CA ALA A 126 -3.52 -8.59 -15.42
C ALA A 126 -2.35 -9.22 -16.19
N MET A 127 -2.27 -10.56 -16.27
CA MET A 127 -1.26 -11.25 -17.09
C MET A 127 -1.40 -10.95 -18.58
N LEU A 128 -2.62 -11.01 -19.11
CA LEU A 128 -2.88 -10.69 -20.51
C LEU A 128 -2.52 -9.24 -20.83
N LYS A 129 -2.97 -8.29 -20.00
CA LYS A 129 -2.71 -6.87 -20.18
C LYS A 129 -1.23 -6.52 -19.99
N ALA A 130 -0.55 -7.11 -19.01
CA ALA A 130 0.87 -6.83 -18.73
C ALA A 130 1.80 -7.13 -19.93
N SER A 131 1.44 -8.11 -20.77
CA SER A 131 2.19 -8.44 -21.98
C SER A 131 2.20 -7.32 -23.03
N GLN A 132 1.19 -6.43 -22.98
CA GLN A 132 1.01 -5.33 -23.92
C GLN A 132 1.81 -4.08 -23.54
N PHE A 133 2.28 -4.00 -22.28
CA PHE A 133 3.00 -2.85 -21.77
C PHE A 133 4.51 -3.11 -21.67
N LYS A 134 5.29 -2.11 -22.09
CA LYS A 134 6.76 -2.16 -22.04
C LYS A 134 7.33 -1.70 -20.72
N CYS A 135 6.60 -0.89 -19.94
CA CYS A 135 7.03 -0.47 -18.62
C CYS A 135 5.85 -0.18 -17.68
N VAL A 136 6.13 -0.12 -16.38
CA VAL A 136 5.16 0.22 -15.33
C VAL A 136 4.65 1.65 -15.46
N ALA A 137 5.48 2.57 -15.96
CA ALA A 137 5.06 3.95 -16.18
C ALA A 137 3.93 4.05 -17.23
N ASP A 138 4.02 3.26 -18.31
CA ASP A 138 2.98 3.21 -19.34
C ASP A 138 1.66 2.65 -18.78
N ILE A 139 1.73 1.66 -17.89
CA ILE A 139 0.55 1.08 -17.23
C ILE A 139 -0.18 2.16 -16.43
N TYR A 140 0.55 2.96 -15.64
CA TYR A 140 -0.07 4.02 -14.85
C TYR A 140 -0.54 5.21 -15.69
N ALA A 141 0.16 5.52 -16.79
CA ALA A 141 -0.25 6.57 -17.72
C ALA A 141 -1.56 6.21 -18.45
N ASN A 142 -1.77 4.93 -18.75
CA ASN A 142 -2.94 4.43 -19.47
C ASN A 142 -4.03 3.86 -18.55
N ARG A 143 -3.94 4.09 -17.23
CA ARG A 143 -4.88 3.55 -16.23
C ARG A 143 -6.34 3.66 -16.65
N ASP A 144 -6.76 4.84 -17.10
CA ASP A 144 -8.17 5.12 -17.41
C ASP A 144 -8.64 4.32 -18.64
N SER A 145 -7.76 4.11 -19.63
CA SER A 145 -8.03 3.25 -20.80
C SER A 145 -8.09 1.76 -20.43
N ILE A 146 -7.19 1.32 -19.55
CA ILE A 146 -7.13 -0.07 -19.07
C ILE A 146 -8.41 -0.42 -18.29
N CYS A 147 -8.98 0.56 -17.56
CA CYS A 147 -10.22 0.43 -16.81
C CYS A 147 -11.49 0.56 -17.69
N SER A 148 -11.44 1.26 -18.83
CA SER A 148 -12.59 1.39 -19.73
C SER A 148 -12.86 0.14 -20.57
N ASP A 149 -11.86 -0.72 -20.77
CA ASP A 149 -11.99 -1.96 -21.57
C ASP A 149 -12.82 -3.07 -20.87
N GLU A 150 -13.27 -2.88 -19.63
CA GLU A 150 -14.05 -3.85 -18.84
C GLU A 150 -15.47 -3.38 -18.48
N MET A 151 -16.13 -2.65 -19.38
CA MET A 151 -17.58 -2.46 -19.33
C MET A 151 -18.31 -3.16 -20.49
N THR A 152 -17.90 -4.37 -20.85
CA THR A 152 -18.74 -5.27 -21.65
C THR A 152 -19.02 -6.54 -20.87
N GLU A 153 -20.31 -6.75 -20.65
CA GLU A 153 -20.99 -7.87 -20.02
C GLU A 153 -20.54 -9.26 -20.55
N ASN A 154 -20.91 -10.29 -19.79
CA ASN A 154 -20.79 -11.75 -20.00
C ASN A 154 -19.58 -12.34 -19.25
N GLU A 155 -19.71 -13.13 -18.18
CA GLU A 155 -20.67 -14.21 -17.93
C GLU A 155 -20.95 -14.33 -16.41
N THR A 156 -22.12 -13.88 -15.94
CA THR A 156 -22.71 -14.45 -14.73
C THR A 156 -23.65 -15.55 -15.18
N ASN A 157 -23.15 -16.78 -15.20
CA ASN A 157 -24.00 -17.95 -15.23
C ASN A 157 -24.93 -17.92 -14.02
N ASP A 158 -26.23 -17.92 -14.31
CA ASP A 158 -27.29 -18.21 -13.36
C ASP A 158 -26.97 -19.52 -12.62
N MET A 159 -26.78 -19.43 -11.31
CA MET A 159 -27.13 -20.51 -10.40
C MET A 159 -27.87 -19.92 -9.21
N ASP A 160 -29.18 -20.19 -9.21
CA ASP A 160 -30.07 -20.13 -8.07
C ASP A 160 -29.39 -20.74 -6.82
N PHE A 161 -29.25 -19.95 -5.75
CA PHE A 161 -29.25 -20.50 -4.41
C PHE A 161 -30.01 -19.60 -3.45
N ASN A 162 -31.23 -20.05 -3.18
CA ASN A 162 -32.13 -19.54 -2.18
C ASN A 162 -31.58 -19.93 -0.78
N SER A 163 -31.02 -18.98 -0.02
CA SER A 163 -30.99 -19.00 1.45
C SER A 163 -30.45 -17.68 2.00
N GLY A 164 -31.22 -17.04 2.86
CA GLY A 164 -30.89 -15.74 3.44
C GLY A 164 -29.62 -15.76 4.31
N ASN A 165 -28.68 -14.88 4.00
CA ASN A 165 -27.91 -14.09 4.97
C ASN A 165 -27.02 -13.06 4.25
N SER A 166 -27.29 -11.78 4.51
CA SER A 166 -26.46 -10.58 4.32
C SER A 166 -25.19 -10.71 3.44
N THR A 167 -25.31 -10.37 2.16
CA THR A 167 -24.19 -10.20 1.23
C THR A 167 -23.47 -8.87 1.47
N ILE A 168 -22.31 -8.93 2.12
CA ILE A 168 -21.31 -7.86 2.09
C ILE A 168 -20.64 -7.94 0.71
N LYS A 169 -20.89 -6.95 -0.16
CA LYS A 169 -20.04 -6.76 -1.36
C LYS A 169 -18.67 -6.28 -0.87
N ILE A 170 -17.72 -7.20 -0.78
CA ILE A 170 -16.34 -6.92 -0.40
C ILE A 170 -15.71 -6.10 -1.52
N ILE A 171 -15.46 -4.81 -1.26
CA ILE A 171 -14.67 -3.95 -2.13
C ILE A 171 -13.20 -4.25 -1.82
N ASN A 172 -12.42 -4.49 -2.89
CA ASN A 172 -10.98 -4.71 -2.88
C ASN A 172 -10.26 -4.01 -1.72
N SER A 173 -9.55 -4.78 -0.89
CA SER A 173 -8.85 -4.29 0.30
C SER A 173 -7.97 -3.08 -0.03
N LEU A 174 -8.38 -1.89 0.42
CA LEU A 174 -7.62 -0.68 0.23
C LEU A 174 -6.32 -0.78 1.03
N ASN A 175 -5.18 -0.46 0.41
CA ASN A 175 -3.91 -0.34 1.13
C ASN A 175 -3.88 0.99 1.88
N VAL A 176 -4.58 1.02 3.02
CA VAL A 176 -4.72 2.23 3.83
C VAL A 176 -3.57 2.31 4.84
N THR A 177 -2.86 3.44 4.82
CA THR A 177 -1.87 3.79 5.83
C THR A 177 -2.48 4.78 6.84
N ASN A 178 -2.19 4.62 8.13
CA ASN A 178 -2.49 5.63 9.18
C ASN A 178 -1.17 6.27 9.65
N PRO A 179 -0.49 7.06 8.80
CA PRO A 179 0.87 7.52 9.06
C PRO A 179 0.95 8.48 10.26
N PHE A 180 -0.17 9.08 10.64
CA PHE A 180 -0.24 10.02 11.77
C PHE A 180 -0.69 9.35 13.07
N GLY A 181 -0.97 8.05 13.05
CA GLY A 181 -1.46 7.30 14.20
C GLY A 181 -2.74 7.90 14.76
N TRP A 182 -3.62 8.43 13.90
CA TRP A 182 -4.87 9.04 14.32
C TRP A 182 -5.81 7.98 14.86
N LYS A 183 -6.39 8.25 16.03
CA LYS A 183 -7.24 7.31 16.74
C LYS A 183 -8.73 7.48 16.43
N ALA A 184 -9.11 8.50 15.66
CA ALA A 184 -10.49 8.73 15.32
C ALA A 184 -10.76 8.60 13.82
N LEU A 185 -12.01 8.26 13.50
CA LEU A 185 -12.57 8.24 12.16
C LEU A 185 -13.78 9.17 12.10
N PHE A 186 -13.87 9.96 11.04
CA PHE A 186 -15.09 10.62 10.63
C PHE A 186 -15.73 9.76 9.54
N VAL A 187 -17.01 9.43 9.68
CA VAL A 187 -17.76 8.54 8.79
C VAL A 187 -19.00 9.28 8.31
N THR A 188 -19.24 9.36 7.01
CA THR A 188 -20.44 9.97 6.43
C THR A 188 -21.15 8.99 5.50
N ASN A 189 -22.19 9.51 4.83
CA ASN A 189 -23.09 8.74 3.98
C ASN A 189 -23.86 7.65 4.75
N VAL A 190 -24.22 7.99 5.99
CA VAL A 190 -25.06 7.17 6.85
C VAL A 190 -26.48 7.73 6.82
N SER A 191 -27.48 6.84 6.79
CA SER A 191 -28.89 7.21 6.83
C SER A 191 -29.24 7.97 8.13
N LEU A 192 -30.14 8.94 8.02
CA LEU A 192 -30.55 9.81 9.13
C LEU A 192 -31.17 9.03 10.30
N VAL A 193 -31.79 7.88 10.03
CA VAL A 193 -32.45 7.03 11.03
C VAL A 193 -31.48 6.22 11.89
N ILE A 194 -30.20 6.18 11.52
CA ILE A 194 -29.20 5.37 12.23
C ILE A 194 -28.74 6.07 13.50
N THR A 195 -28.65 5.29 14.58
CA THR A 195 -28.20 5.72 15.91
C THR A 195 -26.71 5.44 16.10
N ALA A 196 -26.11 6.15 17.07
CA ALA A 196 -24.70 5.96 17.43
C ALA A 196 -24.40 4.52 17.87
N ASP A 197 -25.34 3.85 18.54
CA ASP A 197 -25.16 2.47 19.02
C ASP A 197 -25.05 1.47 17.86
N LYS A 198 -25.89 1.63 16.83
CA LYS A 198 -25.85 0.78 15.63
C LYS A 198 -24.53 0.94 14.88
N ILE A 199 -24.06 2.19 14.69
CA ILE A 199 -22.76 2.46 14.06
C ILE A 199 -21.61 1.94 14.93
N SER A 200 -21.67 2.17 16.24
CA SER A 200 -20.64 1.71 17.17
C SER A 200 -20.51 0.18 17.13
N THR A 201 -21.63 -0.55 17.07
CA THR A 201 -21.63 -2.02 16.96
C THR A 201 -21.00 -2.51 15.65
N LEU A 202 -21.21 -1.78 14.54
CA LEU A 202 -20.58 -2.11 13.27
C LEU A 202 -19.06 -1.93 13.34
N PHE A 203 -18.61 -0.79 13.86
CA PHE A 203 -17.21 -0.40 13.90
C PHE A 203 -16.41 -1.08 15.03
N SER A 204 -17.08 -1.60 16.08
CA SER A 204 -16.41 -2.29 17.19
C SER A 204 -15.73 -3.60 16.77
N LYS A 205 -16.07 -4.14 15.59
CA LYS A 205 -15.37 -5.30 14.99
C LYS A 205 -13.89 -5.04 14.74
N TYR A 206 -13.51 -3.77 14.54
CA TYR A 206 -12.15 -3.35 14.21
C TYR A 206 -11.33 -2.95 15.44
N GLY A 207 -11.97 -2.87 16.60
CA GLY A 207 -11.33 -2.64 17.89
C GLY A 207 -12.22 -1.90 18.87
N ASN A 208 -11.63 -1.57 20.01
CA ASN A 208 -12.35 -0.96 21.12
C ASN A 208 -12.63 0.53 20.88
N ILE A 209 -13.92 0.90 20.93
CA ILE A 209 -14.40 2.27 20.71
C ILE A 209 -14.55 2.95 22.07
N ILE A 210 -13.80 4.03 22.29
CA ILE A 210 -13.91 4.89 23.47
C ILE A 210 -15.18 5.75 23.38
N LYS A 211 -15.46 6.29 22.20
CA LYS A 211 -16.55 7.25 22.00
C LYS A 211 -17.06 7.21 20.56
N CYS A 212 -18.37 7.15 20.40
CA CYS A 212 -19.06 7.32 19.12
C CYS A 212 -20.01 8.53 19.26
N THR A 213 -19.90 9.52 18.38
CA THR A 213 -20.74 10.72 18.41
C THR A 213 -21.42 10.90 17.07
N LYS A 214 -22.76 10.95 17.08
CA LYS A 214 -23.55 11.33 15.91
C LYS A 214 -23.49 12.85 15.73
N LEU A 215 -23.29 13.29 14.51
CA LEU A 215 -23.29 14.69 14.10
C LEU A 215 -24.47 14.89 13.16
N ASP A 216 -25.42 15.71 13.59
CA ASP A 216 -26.66 15.93 12.85
C ASP A 216 -26.41 16.77 11.59
N GLY A 217 -26.93 16.29 10.45
CA GLY A 217 -26.71 16.86 9.12
C GLY A 217 -27.16 18.33 8.97
N ALA A 218 -28.00 18.83 9.86
CA ALA A 218 -28.44 20.23 9.91
C ALA A 218 -27.28 21.22 10.15
N GLN A 219 -26.19 20.80 10.81
CA GLN A 219 -25.00 21.64 11.02
C GLN A 219 -23.99 21.58 9.87
N LEU A 220 -24.13 20.60 8.96
CA LEU A 220 -23.18 20.34 7.87
C LEU A 220 -23.79 20.58 6.48
N ASN A 221 -25.06 20.96 6.41
CA ASN A 221 -25.82 21.15 5.17
C ASN A 221 -25.83 19.89 4.27
N THR A 222 -26.01 18.72 4.89
CA THR A 222 -26.00 17.41 4.21
C THR A 222 -27.25 16.60 4.56
N ASP A 223 -27.90 15.96 3.59
CA ASP A 223 -29.02 15.03 3.86
C ASP A 223 -28.56 13.61 4.29
N CYS A 224 -27.35 13.47 4.86
CA CYS A 224 -26.90 12.26 5.54
C CYS A 224 -26.45 12.57 6.98
N SER A 225 -26.43 11.56 7.84
CA SER A 225 -25.80 11.62 9.16
C SER A 225 -24.31 11.36 9.05
N SER A 226 -23.55 12.06 9.89
CA SER A 226 -22.11 11.86 10.04
C SER A 226 -21.81 11.35 11.45
N PHE A 227 -20.75 10.57 11.61
CA PHE A 227 -20.34 10.00 12.88
C PHE A 227 -18.86 10.24 13.12
N LEU A 228 -18.51 10.53 14.37
CA LEU A 228 -17.13 10.58 14.84
C LEU A 228 -16.89 9.41 15.78
N ILE A 229 -15.99 8.52 15.39
CA ILE A 229 -15.68 7.27 16.08
C ILE A 229 -14.26 7.36 16.62
N HIS A 230 -14.09 7.23 17.93
CA HIS A 230 -12.79 7.28 18.60
C HIS A 230 -12.43 5.89 19.12
N TYR A 231 -11.27 5.40 18.70
CA TYR A 231 -10.67 4.17 19.20
C TYR A 231 -9.62 4.46 20.28
N ASP A 232 -9.26 3.44 21.05
CA ASP A 232 -8.17 3.53 22.02
C ASP A 232 -6.77 3.45 21.41
N ASN A 233 -6.67 2.87 20.21
CA ASN A 233 -5.43 2.60 19.50
C ASN A 233 -5.47 3.12 18.04
N PRO A 234 -4.30 3.36 17.42
CA PRO A 234 -4.21 3.87 16.05
C PRO A 234 -4.37 2.80 14.95
N ASP A 235 -4.33 1.51 15.28
CA ASP A 235 -4.44 0.42 14.30
C ASP A 235 -5.90 0.10 13.94
N SER A 236 -6.82 0.25 14.89
CA SER A 236 -8.26 0.02 14.67
C SER A 236 -8.88 0.95 13.62
N PRO A 237 -8.62 2.27 13.61
CA PRO A 237 -9.02 3.16 12.52
C PRO A 237 -8.52 2.69 11.14
N LYS A 238 -7.29 2.15 11.08
CA LYS A 238 -6.70 1.66 9.84
C LYS A 238 -7.42 0.44 9.31
N ASN A 239 -7.68 -0.53 10.19
CA ASN A 239 -8.39 -1.77 9.82
C ASN A 239 -9.83 -1.47 9.40
N ALA A 240 -10.53 -0.60 10.15
CA ALA A 240 -11.88 -0.17 9.80
C ALA A 240 -11.92 0.55 8.44
N MET A 241 -10.97 1.45 8.17
CA MET A 241 -10.88 2.14 6.87
C MET A 241 -10.58 1.16 5.73
N ALA A 242 -9.70 0.19 5.93
CA ALA A 242 -9.33 -0.77 4.90
C ALA A 242 -10.51 -1.64 4.42
N GLU A 243 -11.45 -1.94 5.32
CA GLU A 243 -12.62 -2.79 5.01
C GLU A 243 -13.89 -2.01 4.72
N LEU A 244 -14.16 -0.92 5.44
CA LEU A 244 -15.44 -0.22 5.34
C LEU A 244 -15.43 0.96 4.38
N GLN A 245 -14.27 1.44 3.93
CA GLN A 245 -14.23 2.55 2.99
C GLN A 245 -14.87 2.16 1.66
N GLY A 246 -15.91 2.90 1.26
CA GLY A 246 -16.72 2.60 0.09
C GLY A 246 -17.71 1.45 0.28
N ALA A 247 -17.71 0.74 1.42
CA ALA A 247 -18.60 -0.40 1.64
C ALA A 247 -20.06 0.05 1.76
N ILE A 248 -20.95 -0.70 1.12
CA ILE A 248 -22.40 -0.51 1.19
C ILE A 248 -22.95 -1.53 2.19
N VAL A 249 -23.57 -1.04 3.24
CA VAL A 249 -24.24 -1.83 4.26
C VAL A 249 -25.73 -1.50 4.22
N ASN A 250 -26.50 -2.50 3.77
CA ASN A 250 -27.95 -2.40 3.63
C ASN A 250 -28.60 -1.95 4.93
N GLY A 251 -29.46 -0.93 4.81
CA GLY A 251 -30.15 -0.33 5.95
C GLY A 251 -29.30 0.63 6.79
N ILE A 252 -28.00 0.81 6.52
CA ILE A 252 -27.15 1.78 7.20
C ILE A 252 -26.80 2.96 6.30
N ASN A 253 -26.39 2.74 5.05
CA ASN A 253 -26.08 3.84 4.13
C ASN A 253 -27.35 4.58 3.67
N LYS A 254 -27.23 5.88 3.36
CA LYS A 254 -28.37 6.76 3.06
C LYS A 254 -29.22 6.26 1.87
N ASN A 255 -28.57 5.86 0.78
CA ASN A 255 -29.24 5.54 -0.49
C ASN A 255 -29.06 4.07 -0.92
N GLY A 256 -28.28 3.26 -0.20
CA GLY A 256 -27.96 1.88 -0.60
C GLY A 256 -27.10 1.75 -1.87
N GLU A 257 -26.82 2.85 -2.56
CA GLU A 257 -26.02 2.90 -3.80
C GLU A 257 -24.59 3.38 -3.55
N ASP A 258 -24.43 4.39 -2.68
CA ASP A 258 -23.13 4.90 -2.26
C ASP A 258 -22.72 4.27 -0.92
N GLY A 259 -21.46 3.83 -0.82
CA GLY A 259 -20.92 3.28 0.42
C GLY A 259 -20.34 4.33 1.37
N PHE A 260 -19.79 3.88 2.50
CA PHE A 260 -19.24 4.82 3.48
C PHE A 260 -18.12 5.69 2.90
N GLN A 261 -18.14 6.96 3.29
CA GLN A 261 -16.98 7.82 3.12
C GLN A 261 -16.36 8.02 4.50
N ILE A 262 -15.10 7.63 4.65
CA ILE A 262 -14.41 7.58 5.92
C ILE A 262 -13.12 8.41 5.80
N TRP A 263 -12.84 9.19 6.84
CA TRP A 263 -11.65 10.02 6.97
C TRP A 263 -11.01 9.77 8.33
N TYR A 264 -9.68 9.73 8.40
CA TYR A 264 -9.03 9.80 9.68
C TYR A 264 -9.26 11.19 10.33
N ARG A 265 -9.35 11.23 11.66
CA ARG A 265 -9.34 12.44 12.48
C ARG A 265 -8.45 12.26 13.72
N PRO A 266 -7.75 13.32 14.19
CA PRO A 266 -7.12 13.28 15.50
C PRO A 266 -8.18 13.21 16.60
N SER A 267 -7.93 12.41 17.65
CA SER A 267 -8.73 12.44 18.88
C SER A 267 -8.42 13.67 19.74
N GLU A 268 -9.24 13.97 20.75
CA GLU A 268 -9.07 15.15 21.62
C GLU A 268 -7.68 15.21 22.27
N ASP A 269 -7.17 14.07 22.73
CA ASP A 269 -5.81 13.90 23.27
C ASP A 269 -4.70 14.12 22.22
N GLN A 270 -5.04 14.05 20.93
CA GLN A 270 -4.14 14.26 19.80
C GLN A 270 -4.21 15.69 19.22
N LYS A 271 -5.14 16.54 19.68
CA LYS A 271 -5.30 17.93 19.19
C LYS A 271 -4.22 18.91 19.70
N SER A 272 -3.51 18.59 20.78
CA SER A 272 -2.56 19.48 21.48
C SER A 272 -1.21 19.71 20.77
N GLY A 273 -1.14 19.56 19.44
CA GLY A 273 0.02 19.94 18.64
C GLY A 273 1.23 19.00 18.68
N GLN A 274 1.19 17.90 19.46
CA GLN A 274 2.30 16.94 19.55
C GLN A 274 2.22 15.78 18.53
N PHE A 275 1.11 15.61 17.80
CA PHE A 275 0.97 14.60 16.74
C PHE A 275 1.33 15.12 15.33
N HIS A 276 2.04 16.24 15.26
CA HIS A 276 2.94 16.54 14.13
C HIS A 276 4.31 15.83 14.28
N LYS A 277 4.38 14.71 15.02
CA LYS A 277 5.63 13.98 15.23
C LYS A 277 6.07 13.19 13.97
N ARG A 278 6.69 13.98 13.09
CA ARG A 278 7.96 13.77 12.38
C ARG A 278 8.01 12.70 11.28
N LEU A 279 7.87 13.21 10.04
CA LEU A 279 8.70 12.83 8.88
C LEU A 279 10.21 13.13 9.08
N ASP A 280 10.71 13.02 10.32
CA ASP A 280 11.91 13.70 10.84
C ASP A 280 11.98 15.22 10.53
N GLY A 281 10.84 15.80 10.12
CA GLY A 281 10.76 17.17 9.60
C GLY A 281 11.45 17.38 8.25
N LYS A 282 12.04 16.34 7.66
CA LYS A 282 12.83 16.47 6.43
C LYS A 282 11.98 16.23 5.19
N GLU A 283 11.03 15.30 5.23
CA GLU A 283 10.26 14.94 4.04
C GLU A 283 9.06 15.86 3.76
N CYS A 284 8.71 16.00 2.49
CA CYS A 284 7.64 16.87 2.02
C CYS A 284 6.26 16.21 2.20
N TYR A 285 5.39 16.87 2.96
CA TYR A 285 4.01 16.45 3.15
C TYR A 285 3.23 16.35 1.84
N TYR A 286 3.34 17.37 0.98
CA TYR A 286 2.66 17.38 -0.32
C TYR A 286 3.19 16.32 -1.27
N TRP A 287 4.48 15.97 -1.17
CA TRP A 287 5.06 14.87 -1.95
C TRP A 287 4.42 13.54 -1.58
N ARG A 288 4.19 13.31 -0.29
CA ARG A 288 3.57 12.08 0.21
C ARG A 288 2.08 12.00 -0.01
N THR A 289 1.39 13.12 -0.16
CA THR A 289 -0.06 13.18 -0.31
C THR A 289 -0.46 13.45 -1.76
N THR A 290 -0.49 14.71 -2.17
CA THR A 290 -1.09 15.16 -3.45
C THR A 290 -0.11 15.36 -4.60
N GLY A 291 1.17 15.07 -4.38
CA GLY A 291 2.27 15.41 -5.29
C GLY A 291 2.71 16.87 -5.10
N CYS A 292 3.95 17.08 -4.65
CA CYS A 292 4.49 18.43 -4.51
C CYS A 292 4.83 19.01 -5.88
N THR A 293 4.26 20.17 -6.21
CA THR A 293 4.44 20.85 -7.50
C THR A 293 5.54 21.92 -7.49
N LEU A 294 6.22 22.13 -6.36
CA LEU A 294 7.28 23.12 -6.25
C LEU A 294 8.52 22.67 -7.03
N LYS A 295 9.00 23.52 -7.96
CA LYS A 295 10.25 23.29 -8.71
C LYS A 295 11.47 23.11 -7.79
N HIS A 296 11.48 23.81 -6.66
CA HIS A 296 12.49 23.68 -5.60
C HIS A 296 11.81 23.56 -4.23
N CYS A 297 11.58 22.32 -3.79
CA CYS A 297 11.01 22.07 -2.47
C CYS A 297 12.12 22.07 -1.40
N LYS A 298 11.91 22.82 -0.32
CA LYS A 298 12.81 22.86 0.86
C LYS A 298 12.77 21.56 1.69
N ARG A 299 11.86 20.65 1.36
CA ARG A 299 11.67 19.36 2.01
C ARG A 299 12.06 18.23 1.05
N VAL A 300 12.63 17.16 1.57
CA VAL A 300 13.07 15.98 0.84
C VAL A 300 11.88 15.32 0.15
N HIS A 301 12.05 14.96 -1.12
CA HIS A 301 11.12 14.15 -1.89
C HIS A 301 11.74 12.76 -2.03
N SER A 302 11.39 11.82 -1.14
CA SER A 302 11.85 10.44 -1.35
C SER A 302 10.97 9.82 -2.44
N PRO A 303 11.52 9.38 -3.58
CA PRO A 303 10.71 8.92 -4.71
C PRO A 303 9.68 7.84 -4.34
N GLY A 304 10.08 6.87 -3.51
CA GLY A 304 9.21 5.78 -3.04
C GLY A 304 8.13 6.17 -2.03
N ASN A 305 8.09 7.43 -1.59
CA ASN A 305 7.07 7.93 -0.70
C ASN A 305 6.06 8.84 -1.41
N SER A 306 6.17 9.00 -2.74
CA SER A 306 5.24 9.82 -3.52
C SER A 306 3.82 9.26 -3.43
N GLY A 307 2.86 10.08 -2.98
CA GLY A 307 1.45 9.68 -2.89
C GLY A 307 1.12 8.55 -1.90
N VAL A 308 2.08 8.10 -1.08
CA VAL A 308 1.87 6.99 -0.11
C VAL A 308 0.87 7.33 0.99
N ASP A 309 0.71 8.61 1.28
CA ASP A 309 -0.26 9.12 2.24
C ASP A 309 -1.47 9.76 1.52
N LEU A 310 -1.61 9.58 0.20
CA LEU A 310 -2.73 10.14 -0.57
C LEU A 310 -4.05 9.59 -0.04
N GLN A 311 -4.85 10.47 0.54
CA GLN A 311 -6.16 10.09 1.03
C GLN A 311 -7.21 10.25 -0.09
N PRO A 312 -8.29 9.42 -0.11
CA PRO A 312 -9.30 9.46 -1.19
C PRO A 312 -9.89 10.84 -1.49
N TRP A 313 -10.05 11.70 -0.48
CA TRP A 313 -10.57 13.08 -0.60
C TRP A 313 -9.54 14.13 -1.01
N MET A 314 -8.24 13.79 -0.97
CA MET A 314 -7.16 14.70 -1.37
C MET A 314 -7.04 14.82 -2.89
N LYS A 315 -7.83 14.07 -3.66
CA LYS A 315 -8.06 14.30 -5.09
C LYS A 315 -8.87 15.59 -5.28
N HIS A 316 -8.22 16.75 -5.17
CA HIS A 316 -8.85 17.99 -5.60
C HIS A 316 -8.85 18.08 -7.14
N ASP A 317 -10.05 18.31 -7.66
CA ASP A 317 -10.39 18.56 -9.06
C ASP A 317 -9.38 19.50 -9.73
N LYS A 318 -8.75 19.04 -10.82
CA LYS A 318 -7.77 19.83 -11.59
C LYS A 318 -8.37 21.10 -12.20
N ARG A 319 -9.69 21.29 -12.12
CA ARG A 319 -10.43 22.40 -12.72
C ARG A 319 -10.21 23.78 -12.09
N ASN A 320 -9.73 23.90 -10.85
CA ASN A 320 -9.67 25.20 -10.15
C ASN A 320 -8.26 25.80 -9.94
N ARG A 321 -7.21 25.30 -10.59
CA ARG A 321 -5.84 25.84 -10.42
C ARG A 321 -5.48 27.02 -11.33
N ASN A 322 -6.37 27.48 -12.20
CA ASN A 322 -6.11 28.64 -13.07
C ASN A 322 -6.50 29.99 -12.46
N ASN A 323 -7.06 30.05 -11.25
CA ASN A 323 -7.43 31.30 -10.58
C ASN A 323 -6.78 31.42 -9.20
N ALA A 324 -5.47 31.63 -9.17
CA ALA A 324 -4.79 32.29 -8.05
C ALA A 324 -3.42 32.78 -8.56
N HIS A 325 -3.40 34.05 -8.98
CA HIS A 325 -2.18 34.86 -9.04
C HIS A 325 -1.68 35.13 -7.62
#